data_AF-A0A962BYP9-F1
#
_entry.id   AF-A0A962BYP9-F1
#
_cell.length_a   1.000
_cell.length_b   1.000
_cell.length_c   1.000
_cell.angle_alpha   90.00
_cell.angle_beta   90.00
_cell.angle_gamma   90.00
#
_symmetry.space_group_name_H-M   'P 1'
#
loop_
_entity.id
_entity.type
_entity.pdbx_description
1 polymer ?
#
loop_
_entity_poly.entity_id
_entity_poly.type
_entity_poly.pdbx_seq_one_letter_code
_entity_poly.pdbx_strand_id
1 'polypeptide(L)'
;MSITAAELVAEARKGIREITPAQAESDHHAVVIDVREPAEFASGHIPGAINIPRGVLEFQVDAHPAVAGVSDPALSNKDCPLVIYCRTGGRAALAAQALQSMGFSNVRSIAGGITAWSEAGLPLNMR
;
A
#
# COMPACT_ATOMS: atom_id res chain seq x y z
N MET A 1 19.78 -12.87 -17.63
CA MET A 1 20.15 -11.45 -17.50
C MET A 1 19.65 -10.97 -16.14
N SER A 2 20.45 -10.22 -15.39
CA SER A 2 19.97 -9.53 -14.18
C SER A 2 19.24 -8.25 -14.57
N ILE A 3 18.24 -7.86 -13.78
CA ILE A 3 17.56 -6.57 -13.89
C ILE A 3 17.91 -5.70 -12.69
N THR A 4 17.85 -4.39 -12.86
CA THR A 4 18.02 -3.39 -11.81
C THR A 4 16.75 -3.28 -10.96
N ALA A 5 16.89 -2.67 -9.77
CA ALA A 5 15.73 -2.37 -8.92
C ALA A 5 14.70 -1.46 -9.61
N ALA A 6 15.16 -0.51 -10.43
CA ALA A 6 14.28 0.37 -11.19
C ALA A 6 13.47 -0.40 -12.24
N GLU A 7 14.10 -1.33 -12.97
CA GLU A 7 13.43 -2.20 -13.93
C GLU A 7 12.43 -3.15 -13.25
N LEU A 8 12.79 -3.69 -12.08
CA LEU A 8 11.87 -4.52 -11.28
C LEU A 8 10.61 -3.74 -10.89
N VAL A 9 10.77 -2.49 -10.42
CA VAL A 9 9.63 -1.61 -10.09
C VAL A 9 8.82 -1.27 -11.32
N ALA A 10 9.48 -0.97 -12.45
CA ALA A 10 8.80 -0.65 -13.71
C ALA A 10 7.97 -1.84 -14.22
N GLU A 11 8.48 -3.06 -14.07
CA GLU A 11 7.74 -4.27 -14.41
C GLU A 11 6.53 -4.49 -13.49
N ALA A 12 6.71 -4.32 -12.17
CA ALA A 12 5.60 -4.39 -11.22
C ALA A 12 4.49 -3.39 -11.55
N ARG A 13 4.84 -2.17 -11.96
CA ARG A 13 3.88 -1.13 -12.35
C ARG A 13 2.97 -1.53 -13.52
N LYS A 14 3.42 -2.41 -14.41
CA LYS A 14 2.60 -2.88 -15.55
C LYS A 14 1.45 -3.80 -15.11
N GLY A 15 1.61 -4.50 -13.98
CA GLY A 15 0.63 -5.48 -13.48
C GLY A 15 -0.29 -4.96 -12.39
N ILE A 16 0.02 -3.81 -11.79
CA ILE A 16 -0.76 -3.23 -10.69
C ILE A 16 -1.69 -2.11 -11.19
N ARG A 17 -2.68 -1.79 -10.37
CA ARG A 17 -3.51 -0.60 -10.57
C ARG A 17 -2.93 0.57 -9.78
N GLU A 18 -2.50 1.62 -10.48
CA GLU A 18 -2.14 2.90 -9.84
C GLU A 18 -3.33 3.86 -9.81
N ILE A 19 -3.43 4.63 -8.73
CA ILE A 19 -4.44 5.69 -8.55
C ILE A 19 -3.77 6.99 -8.11
N THR A 20 -4.44 8.11 -8.37
CA THR A 20 -3.96 9.42 -7.90
C THR A 20 -4.23 9.60 -6.41
N PRO A 21 -3.51 10.53 -5.72
CA PRO A 21 -3.82 10.87 -4.34
C PRO A 21 -5.27 11.28 -4.11
N ALA A 22 -5.86 12.07 -5.02
CA ALA A 22 -7.27 12.47 -4.93
C ALA A 22 -8.24 11.30 -5.04
N GLN A 23 -7.97 10.33 -5.93
CA GLN A 23 -8.77 9.12 -6.05
C GLN A 23 -8.68 8.24 -4.79
N ALA A 24 -7.50 8.20 -4.15
CA ALA A 24 -7.30 7.48 -2.89
C ALA A 24 -8.02 8.16 -1.72
N GLU A 25 -8.02 9.50 -1.67
CA GLU A 25 -8.69 10.26 -0.61
C GLU A 25 -10.20 10.11 -0.64
N SER A 26 -10.79 10.08 -1.84
CA SER A 26 -12.24 9.91 -2.01
C SER A 26 -12.74 8.47 -1.79
N ASP A 27 -11.86 7.49 -1.59
CA ASP A 27 -12.24 6.10 -1.34
C ASP A 27 -12.15 5.74 0.15
N HIS A 28 -13.22 6.06 0.89
CA HIS A 28 -13.32 5.77 2.32
C HIS A 28 -13.62 4.30 2.64
N HIS A 29 -13.83 3.44 1.64
CA HIS A 29 -14.08 2.02 1.84
C HIS A 29 -12.81 1.17 1.80
N ALA A 30 -11.70 1.75 1.34
CA ALA A 30 -10.44 1.04 1.24
C ALA A 30 -9.62 1.09 2.54
N VAL A 31 -8.95 -0.01 2.84
CA VAL A 31 -7.92 -0.05 3.88
C VAL A 31 -6.64 0.55 3.31
N VAL A 32 -6.17 1.62 3.93
CA VAL A 32 -4.95 2.31 3.52
C VAL A 32 -3.75 1.71 4.26
N ILE A 33 -2.77 1.19 3.52
CA ILE A 33 -1.55 0.57 4.05
C ILE A 33 -0.33 1.41 3.68
N ASP A 34 0.39 1.86 4.70
CA ASP A 34 1.69 2.49 4.56
C ASP A 34 2.81 1.45 4.68
N VAL A 35 3.54 1.21 3.59
CA VAL A 35 4.66 0.24 3.56
C VAL A 35 6.03 0.87 3.83
N ARG A 36 6.07 2.11 4.32
CA ARG A 36 7.30 2.75 4.80
C ARG A 36 7.75 2.19 6.15
N GLU A 37 8.95 2.55 6.54
CA GLU A 37 9.48 2.21 7.85
C GLU A 37 8.70 2.92 8.98
N PRO A 38 8.62 2.34 10.19
CA PRO A 38 7.84 2.92 11.28
C PRO A 38 8.23 4.36 11.65
N ALA A 39 9.51 4.70 11.53
CA ALA A 39 9.99 6.06 11.76
C ALA A 39 9.46 7.07 10.72
N GLU A 40 9.37 6.67 9.44
CA GLU A 40 8.78 7.49 8.37
C GLU A 40 7.28 7.67 8.56
N PHE A 41 6.59 6.65 9.06
CA PHE A 41 5.16 6.71 9.39
C PHE A 41 4.90 7.63 10.59
N ALA A 42 5.74 7.52 11.63
CA ALA A 42 5.62 8.34 12.84
C ALA A 42 5.83 9.83 12.57
N SER A 43 6.66 10.20 11.57
CA SER A 43 6.88 11.61 11.21
C SER A 43 5.73 12.26 10.46
N GLY A 44 4.75 11.48 9.99
CA GLY A 44 3.61 11.96 9.23
C GLY A 44 3.08 10.89 8.27
N HIS A 45 1.78 10.64 8.29
CA HIS A 45 1.12 9.62 7.48
C HIS A 45 -0.29 10.02 7.04
N ILE A 46 -0.82 9.33 6.03
CA ILE A 46 -2.21 9.50 5.57
C ILE A 46 -3.17 9.14 6.72
N PRO A 47 -4.19 9.95 7.04
CA PRO A 47 -5.16 9.65 8.09
C PRO A 47 -5.81 8.27 7.92
N GLY A 48 -5.91 7.52 9.02
CA GLY A 48 -6.47 6.16 9.01
C GLY A 48 -5.56 5.08 8.41
N ALA A 49 -4.37 5.44 7.91
CA ALA A 49 -3.43 4.47 7.39
C ALA A 49 -2.87 3.55 8.48
N ILE A 50 -2.65 2.30 8.11
CA ILE A 50 -2.03 1.26 8.93
C ILE A 50 -0.59 1.09 8.45
N ASN A 51 0.38 1.12 9.36
CA ASN A 51 1.77 0.88 8.99
C ASN A 51 2.08 -0.61 8.97
N ILE A 52 2.41 -1.14 7.79
CA ILE A 52 2.92 -2.50 7.59
C ILE A 52 4.16 -2.40 6.70
N PRO A 53 5.38 -2.34 7.26
CA PRO A 53 6.60 -2.13 6.48
C PRO A 53 6.77 -3.17 5.37
N ARG A 54 7.32 -2.75 4.22
CA ARG A 54 7.44 -3.61 3.03
C ARG A 54 8.08 -4.97 3.33
N GLY A 55 9.09 -5.01 4.20
CA GLY A 55 9.84 -6.24 4.50
C GLY A 55 9.07 -7.32 5.26
N VAL A 56 7.93 -6.98 5.85
CA VAL A 56 7.09 -7.90 6.63
C VAL A 56 5.66 -8.01 6.09
N LEU A 57 5.37 -7.35 4.97
CA LEU A 57 4.02 -7.19 4.43
C LEU A 57 3.32 -8.52 4.21
N GLU A 58 3.95 -9.44 3.48
CA GLU A 58 3.39 -10.75 3.12
C GLU A 58 3.03 -11.59 4.35
N PHE A 59 3.75 -11.40 5.45
CA PHE A 59 3.55 -12.16 6.69
C PHE A 59 2.51 -11.53 7.62
N GLN A 60 2.31 -10.21 7.52
CA GLN A 60 1.43 -9.47 8.43
C GLN A 60 0.07 -9.16 7.83
N VAL A 61 -0.03 -9.01 6.51
CA VAL A 61 -1.26 -8.58 5.83
C VAL A 61 -2.43 -9.55 6.05
N ASP A 62 -2.17 -10.86 6.00
CA ASP A 62 -3.18 -11.91 6.17
C ASP A 62 -3.57 -12.13 7.63
N ALA A 63 -2.78 -11.63 8.57
CA ALA A 63 -3.09 -11.69 10.00
C ALA A 63 -3.68 -10.38 10.52
N HIS A 64 -3.65 -9.30 9.71
CA HIS A 64 -4.05 -7.99 10.18
C HIS A 64 -5.57 -7.91 10.30
N PRO A 65 -6.16 -7.54 11.45
CA PRO A 65 -7.60 -7.56 11.67
C PRO A 65 -8.38 -6.67 10.70
N ALA A 66 -7.77 -5.56 10.27
CA ALA A 66 -8.35 -4.66 9.27
C ALA A 66 -8.47 -5.25 7.85
N VAL A 67 -7.67 -6.27 7.52
CA VAL A 67 -7.62 -6.89 6.18
C VAL A 67 -8.25 -8.27 6.19
N ALA A 68 -7.90 -9.09 7.18
CA ALA A 68 -8.38 -10.46 7.28
C ALA A 68 -9.86 -10.53 7.66
N GLY A 69 -10.35 -9.63 8.52
CA GLY A 69 -11.73 -9.69 9.05
C GLY A 69 -12.04 -10.95 9.88
N VAL A 70 -11.08 -11.88 10.00
CA VAL A 70 -11.18 -13.19 10.63
C VAL A 70 -9.83 -13.54 11.24
N SER A 71 -9.80 -14.32 12.33
CA SER A 71 -8.57 -14.76 13.00
C SER A 71 -7.76 -15.81 12.23
N ASP A 72 -8.31 -16.34 11.13
CA ASP A 72 -7.69 -17.35 10.28
C ASP A 72 -7.23 -16.71 8.96
N PRO A 73 -5.91 -16.70 8.66
CA PRO A 73 -5.36 -16.23 7.40
C PRO A 73 -5.99 -16.86 6.15
N ALA A 74 -6.41 -18.13 6.22
CA ALA A 74 -7.06 -18.84 5.12
C ALA A 74 -8.50 -18.36 4.84
N LEU A 75 -9.10 -17.65 5.80
CA LEU A 75 -10.43 -17.02 5.69
C LEU A 75 -10.35 -15.51 5.46
N SER A 76 -9.14 -14.97 5.21
CA SER A 76 -8.94 -13.54 4.98
C SER A 76 -9.82 -13.04 3.83
N ASN A 77 -10.43 -11.88 4.02
CA ASN A 77 -11.18 -11.20 2.97
C ASN A 77 -10.23 -10.65 1.88
N LYS A 78 -9.84 -11.50 0.93
CA LYS A 78 -8.96 -11.14 -0.19
C LYS A 78 -9.60 -10.16 -1.18
N ASP A 79 -10.91 -9.94 -1.09
CA ASP A 79 -11.65 -8.94 -1.87
C ASP A 79 -11.71 -7.56 -1.20
N CYS A 80 -11.15 -7.43 0.01
CA CYS A 80 -11.03 -6.15 0.71
C CYS A 80 -10.29 -5.13 -0.19
N PRO A 81 -10.87 -3.95 -0.45
CA PRO A 81 -10.18 -2.92 -1.21
C PRO A 81 -8.95 -2.40 -0.44
N LEU A 82 -7.77 -2.57 -1.01
CA LEU A 82 -6.51 -2.11 -0.42
C LEU A 82 -5.94 -0.94 -1.22
N VAL A 83 -5.50 0.09 -0.51
CA VAL A 83 -4.72 1.20 -1.07
C VAL A 83 -3.37 1.23 -0.40
N ILE A 84 -2.31 1.02 -1.16
CA ILE A 84 -0.93 0.94 -0.66
C ILE A 84 -0.19 2.20 -1.08
N TYR A 85 0.62 2.75 -0.18
CA TYR A 85 1.54 3.81 -0.52
C TYR A 85 2.87 3.67 0.21
N CYS A 86 3.87 4.38 -0.31
CA CYS A 86 5.14 4.56 0.37
C CYS A 86 5.61 6.01 0.19
N ARG A 87 6.92 6.27 0.25
CA ARG A 87 7.43 7.62 0.03
C ARG A 87 7.14 8.16 -1.37
N THR A 88 7.59 7.44 -2.41
CA THR A 88 7.52 7.87 -3.82
C THR A 88 6.82 6.86 -4.76
N GLY A 89 6.22 5.80 -4.21
CA GLY A 89 5.48 4.77 -4.96
C GLY A 89 6.28 3.51 -5.35
N GLY A 90 7.62 3.52 -5.31
CA GLY A 90 8.43 2.35 -5.69
C GLY A 90 8.19 1.10 -4.82
N ARG A 91 8.32 1.23 -3.50
CA ARG A 91 8.00 0.15 -2.54
C ARG A 91 6.54 -0.29 -2.62
N ALA A 92 5.63 0.66 -2.85
CA ALA A 92 4.20 0.40 -2.95
C ALA A 92 3.85 -0.43 -4.19
N ALA A 93 4.52 -0.18 -5.31
CA ALA A 93 4.33 -0.99 -6.53
C ALA A 93 4.72 -2.46 -6.32
N LEU A 94 5.88 -2.71 -5.69
CA LEU A 94 6.33 -4.07 -5.37
C LEU A 94 5.45 -4.74 -4.32
N ALA A 95 4.95 -3.97 -3.35
CA ALA A 95 3.98 -4.45 -2.36
C ALA A 95 2.67 -4.87 -3.03
N ALA A 96 2.12 -4.03 -3.90
CA ALA A 96 0.87 -4.30 -4.59
C ALA A 96 0.95 -5.57 -5.46
N GLN A 97 2.05 -5.74 -6.20
CA GLN A 97 2.28 -6.94 -7.00
C GLN A 97 2.38 -8.21 -6.12
N ALA A 98 3.04 -8.14 -4.97
CA ALA A 98 3.14 -9.26 -4.04
C ALA A 98 1.76 -9.64 -3.47
N LEU A 99 0.96 -8.66 -3.06
CA LEU A 99 -0.40 -8.90 -2.57
C LEU A 99 -1.31 -9.49 -3.66
N GLN A 100 -1.24 -8.99 -4.89
CA GLN A 100 -1.97 -9.59 -6.01
C GLN A 100 -1.57 -11.06 -6.23
N SER A 101 -0.28 -11.38 -6.11
CA SER A 101 0.22 -12.76 -6.20
C SER A 101 -0.28 -13.65 -5.05
N MET A 102 -0.59 -13.06 -3.90
CA MET A 102 -1.22 -13.72 -2.75
C MET A 102 -2.76 -13.81 -2.85
N GLY A 103 -3.34 -13.41 -3.98
CA GLY A 103 -4.78 -13.52 -4.25
C GLY A 103 -5.61 -12.29 -3.85
N PHE A 104 -4.99 -11.19 -3.41
CA PHE A 104 -5.73 -9.95 -3.17
C PHE A 104 -6.19 -9.34 -4.51
N SER A 105 -7.51 -9.32 -4.72
CA SER A 105 -8.10 -8.98 -6.01
C SER A 105 -8.20 -7.47 -6.25
N ASN A 106 -8.30 -6.68 -5.17
CA ASN A 106 -8.56 -5.24 -5.22
C ASN A 106 -7.45 -4.41 -4.57
N VAL A 107 -6.23 -4.53 -5.11
CA VAL A 107 -5.06 -3.79 -4.64
C VAL A 107 -4.74 -2.61 -5.56
N ARG A 108 -4.60 -1.43 -4.95
CA ARG A 108 -4.27 -0.18 -5.65
C ARG A 108 -3.04 0.47 -5.02
N SER A 109 -2.20 1.11 -5.83
CA SER A 109 -1.03 1.85 -5.36
C SER A 109 -1.21 3.35 -5.60
N ILE A 110 -0.89 4.19 -4.61
CA ILE A 110 -0.88 5.65 -4.81
C ILE A 110 0.36 6.05 -5.63
N ALA A 111 0.12 6.58 -6.83
CA ALA A 111 1.16 7.11 -7.69
C ALA A 111 1.88 8.28 -7.01
N GLY A 112 3.22 8.25 -6.99
CA GLY A 112 4.04 9.27 -6.33
C GLY A 112 4.06 9.20 -4.80
N GLY A 113 3.31 8.29 -4.18
CA GLY A 113 3.32 8.05 -2.73
C GLY A 113 2.88 9.25 -1.89
N ILE A 114 3.36 9.30 -0.64
CA ILE A 114 3.03 10.40 0.29
C ILE A 114 3.59 11.76 -0.16
N THR A 115 4.66 11.77 -0.98
CA THR A 115 5.18 13.01 -1.55
C THR A 115 4.11 13.66 -2.44
N ALA A 116 3.55 12.92 -3.39
CA ALA A 116 2.49 13.42 -4.26
C ALA A 116 1.19 13.74 -3.49
N TRP A 117 0.90 12.99 -2.42
CA TRP A 117 -0.21 13.29 -1.51
C TRP A 117 -0.05 14.66 -0.83
N SER A 118 1.14 14.94 -0.31
CA SER A 118 1.47 16.22 0.32
C SER A 118 1.44 17.38 -0.69
N GLU A 119 1.99 17.18 -1.89
CA GLU A 119 1.96 18.16 -2.98
C GLU A 119 0.54 18.49 -3.45
N ALA A 120 -0.38 17.51 -3.37
CA ALA A 120 -1.80 17.71 -3.64
C ALA A 120 -2.55 18.45 -2.52
N GLY A 121 -1.88 18.83 -1.42
CA GLY A 121 -2.48 19.54 -0.29
C GLY A 121 -3.45 18.70 0.54
N LEU A 122 -3.35 17.37 0.44
CA LEU A 122 -4.24 16.44 1.13
C LEU A 122 -3.84 16.26 2.61
N PRO A 123 -4.79 15.92 3.50
CA PRO A 123 -4.55 15.92 4.94
C PRO A 123 -3.51 14.87 5.34
N LEU A 124 -2.67 15.23 6.31
CA LEU A 124 -1.70 14.34 6.94
C LEU A 124 -1.91 14.33 8.44
N ASN A 125 -1.86 13.15 9.05
CA ASN A 125 -1.73 13.01 10.49
C ASN A 125 -0.26 13.19 10.86
N MET A 126 0.02 14.36 11.43
CA MET A 126 1.28 14.66 12.10
C MET A 126 1.10 14.33 13.58
N ARG A 127 2.04 13.57 14.15
CA ARG A 127 2.12 13.38 15.61
C ARG A 127 3.09 14.37 16.21
#